data_AF-A0A645DUK5-F1
#
_entry.id   AF-A0A645DUK5-F1
#
_cell.length_a   1.000
_cell.length_b   1.000
_cell.length_c   1.000
_cell.angle_alpha   90.00
_cell.angle_beta   90.00
_cell.angle_gamma   90.00
#
_symmetry.space_group_name_H-M   'P 1'
#
loop_
_entity.id
_entity.type
_entity.pdbx_description
1 polymer ?
#
loop_
_entity_poly.entity_id
_entity_poly.type
_entity_poly.pdbx_seq_one_letter_code
_entity_poly.pdbx_strand_id
1 'polypeptide(L)'
;MDHTGAGGGGSTDMGNVTQVLPAIHPTIAFLGETAIPHTAEFATAAITAAADQAMLDGAQGLAATVLDVALNPALRKHYQDLKAARPAGATQVSLES
;
A
#
# COMPACT_ATOMS: atom_id res chain seq x y z
N MET A 1 -16.15 23.81 -5.42
CA MET A 1 -14.76 23.30 -5.47
C MET A 1 -14.77 22.18 -6.48
N ASP A 2 -13.98 22.33 -7.53
CA ASP A 2 -13.90 21.39 -8.65
C ASP A 2 -13.21 20.10 -8.18
N HIS A 3 -13.83 18.95 -8.41
CA HIS A 3 -13.33 17.62 -8.04
C HIS A 3 -12.54 16.94 -9.18
N THR A 4 -12.15 17.66 -10.22
CA THR A 4 -11.32 17.12 -11.32
C THR A 4 -9.83 17.08 -10.97
N GLY A 5 -9.49 16.38 -9.89
CA GLY A 5 -8.15 15.84 -9.72
C GLY A 5 -8.08 14.48 -10.41
N ALA A 6 -7.64 14.44 -11.67
CA ALA A 6 -7.21 13.18 -12.28
C ALA A 6 -6.14 12.58 -11.37
N GLY A 7 -6.48 11.50 -10.66
CA GLY A 7 -5.55 10.81 -9.79
C GLY A 7 -4.33 10.39 -10.61
N GLY A 8 -3.19 11.04 -10.37
CA GLY A 8 -1.93 10.66 -10.99
C GLY A 8 -1.66 9.19 -10.67
N GLY A 9 -1.43 8.39 -11.71
CA GLY A 9 -1.09 6.98 -11.53
C GLY A 9 0.23 6.85 -10.77
N GLY A 10 0.30 5.91 -9.82
CA GLY A 10 1.55 5.50 -9.18
C GLY A 10 2.29 4.51 -10.06
N SER A 11 3.62 4.64 -10.14
CA SER A 11 4.51 3.62 -10.73
C SER A 11 5.36 3.03 -9.61
N THR A 12 4.99 1.84 -9.15
CA THR A 12 5.65 1.12 -8.05
C THR A 12 5.74 -0.36 -8.37
N ASP A 13 6.85 -0.99 -7.94
CA ASP A 13 7.04 -2.44 -7.96
C ASP A 13 6.00 -3.20 -7.12
N MET A 14 5.29 -2.53 -6.19
CA MET A 14 4.15 -3.11 -5.49
C MET A 14 3.03 -3.55 -6.46
N GLY A 15 2.94 -2.91 -7.63
CA GLY A 15 2.07 -3.38 -8.72
C GLY A 15 2.38 -4.82 -9.14
N ASN A 16 3.66 -5.18 -9.20
CA ASN A 16 4.10 -6.54 -9.52
C ASN A 16 3.71 -7.53 -8.42
N VAL A 17 3.76 -7.11 -7.15
CA VAL A 17 3.34 -7.94 -6.00
C VAL A 17 1.84 -8.25 -6.08
N THR A 18 1.01 -7.27 -6.44
CA THR A 18 -0.45 -7.45 -6.56
C THR A 18 -0.88 -8.44 -7.64
N GLN A 19 0.01 -8.78 -8.58
CA GLN A 19 -0.23 -9.86 -9.56
C GLN A 19 -0.16 -11.25 -8.91
N VAL A 20 0.58 -11.40 -7.81
CA VAL A 20 0.82 -12.70 -7.16
C VAL A 20 0.03 -12.86 -5.86
N LEU A 21 -0.14 -11.77 -5.10
CA LEU A 21 -0.85 -11.77 -3.82
C LEU A 21 -1.94 -10.70 -3.80
N PRO A 22 -3.07 -10.94 -3.12
CA PRO A 22 -3.96 -9.84 -2.72
C PRO A 22 -3.16 -8.87 -1.83
N ALA A 23 -3.02 -7.62 -2.25
CA ALA A 23 -2.25 -6.62 -1.52
C ALA A 23 -2.77 -5.20 -1.80
N ILE A 24 -2.34 -4.25 -0.97
CA ILE A 24 -2.73 -2.85 -1.02
C ILE A 24 -1.47 -1.95 -1.04
N HIS A 25 -1.61 -0.74 -1.58
CA HIS A 25 -0.58 0.31 -1.54
C HIS A 25 -1.22 1.66 -1.19
N PRO A 26 -1.68 1.84 0.06
CA PRO A 26 -2.30 3.08 0.51
C PRO A 26 -1.26 4.18 0.75
N THR A 27 -1.71 5.43 0.75
CA THR A 27 -0.92 6.59 1.17
C THR A 27 -1.52 7.18 2.45
N ILE A 28 -0.66 7.73 3.31
CA ILE A 28 -1.05 8.45 4.52
C ILE A 28 -0.48 9.86 4.43
N ALA A 29 -1.31 10.87 4.69
CA ALA A 29 -0.91 12.27 4.59
C ALA A 29 -0.13 12.71 5.82
N PHE A 30 0.85 13.59 5.61
CA PHE A 30 1.45 14.38 6.69
C PHE A 30 0.49 15.53 6.97
N LEU A 31 -0.18 15.53 8.13
CA LEU A 31 -1.23 16.50 8.41
C LEU A 31 -0.67 17.92 8.48
N GLY A 32 -1.31 18.85 7.76
CA GLY A 32 -0.88 20.26 7.66
C GLY A 32 0.12 20.52 6.54
N GLU A 33 0.60 19.49 5.84
CA GLU A 33 1.52 19.61 4.72
C GLU A 33 0.81 19.45 3.38
N THR A 34 1.31 20.15 2.36
CA THR A 34 0.79 20.08 0.98
C THR A 34 1.87 19.82 -0.06
N ALA A 35 3.10 19.52 0.37
CA ALA A 35 4.20 19.22 -0.52
C ALA A 35 3.91 17.94 -1.33
N ILE A 36 4.39 17.89 -2.57
CA ILE A 36 4.14 16.77 -3.49
C ILE A 36 5.37 15.85 -3.48
N PRO A 37 5.21 14.50 -3.47
CA PRO A 37 6.35 13.59 -3.61
C PRO A 37 7.27 13.94 -4.78
N HIS A 38 8.56 13.62 -4.64
CA HIS A 38 9.62 13.95 -5.60
C HIS A 38 10.03 15.43 -5.69
N THR A 39 9.78 16.24 -4.65
CA THR A 39 10.34 17.60 -4.54
C THR A 39 11.18 17.80 -3.28
N ALA A 40 11.98 18.87 -3.23
CA ALA A 40 12.81 19.21 -2.07
C ALA A 40 11.95 19.64 -0.85
N GLU A 41 10.81 20.27 -1.12
CA GLU A 41 9.83 20.66 -0.12
C GLU A 41 9.26 19.42 0.57
N PHE A 42 8.95 18.36 -0.18
CA PHE A 42 8.47 17.11 0.41
C PHE A 42 9.54 16.42 1.25
N ALA A 43 10.81 16.45 0.83
CA ALA A 43 11.91 15.94 1.65
C ALA A 43 12.03 16.69 2.99
N THR A 44 11.76 18.01 2.98
CA THR A 44 11.72 18.81 4.21
C THR A 44 10.50 18.47 5.07
N ALA A 45 9.33 18.30 4.45
CA ALA A 45 8.10 17.90 5.15
C ALA A 45 8.20 16.49 5.77
N ALA A 46 8.94 15.58 5.13
CA ALA A 46 9.09 14.18 5.54
C ALA A 46 9.97 13.96 6.79
N ILE A 47 10.62 14.99 7.32
CA ILE A 47 11.44 14.93 8.54
C ILE A 47 10.83 15.71 9.71
N THR A 48 9.52 15.98 9.64
CA THR A 48 8.76 16.71 10.66
C THR A 48 8.06 15.77 11.62
N ALA A 49 7.64 16.28 12.78
CA ALA A 49 6.82 15.53 13.73
C ALA A 49 5.48 15.05 13.12
N ALA A 50 4.93 15.77 12.13
CA ALA A 50 3.73 15.33 11.42
C ALA A 50 3.99 14.10 10.53
N ALA A 51 5.17 14.03 9.91
CA ALA A 51 5.60 12.86 9.16
C ALA A 51 5.90 11.66 10.08
N ASP A 52 6.51 11.89 11.24
CA ASP A 52 6.72 10.86 12.26
C ASP A 52 5.38 10.27 12.73
N GLN A 53 4.38 11.11 12.97
CA GLN A 53 3.04 10.65 13.35
C GLN A 53 2.39 9.83 12.24
N ALA A 54 2.46 10.28 10.98
CA ALA A 54 1.94 9.54 9.85
C ALA A 54 2.62 8.16 9.68
N MET A 55 3.93 8.07 9.97
CA MET A 55 4.65 6.79 10.00
C MET A 55 4.11 5.85 11.08
N LEU A 56 3.85 6.36 12.29
CA LEU A 56 3.28 5.57 13.38
C LEU A 56 1.86 5.10 13.05
N ASP A 57 1.02 5.98 12.49
CA ASP A 57 -0.33 5.64 12.04
C ASP A 57 -0.30 4.54 10.97
N GLY A 58 0.65 4.62 10.04
CA GLY A 58 0.88 3.58 9.02
C GLY A 58 1.31 2.24 9.61
N ALA A 59 2.23 2.25 10.57
CA ALA A 59 2.67 1.04 11.26
C ALA A 59 1.51 0.39 12.04
N GLN A 60 0.72 1.19 12.75
CA GLN A 60 -0.46 0.71 13.48
C GLN A 60 -1.53 0.17 12.54
N GLY A 61 -1.82 0.87 11.44
CA GLY A 61 -2.78 0.42 10.42
C GLY A 61 -2.37 -0.90 9.77
N LEU A 62 -1.08 -1.08 9.48
CA LEU A 62 -0.54 -2.34 8.94
C LEU A 62 -0.66 -3.48 9.97
N ALA A 63 -0.30 -3.23 11.22
CA ALA A 63 -0.42 -4.22 12.29
C ALA A 63 -1.89 -4.63 12.51
N ALA A 64 -2.80 -3.66 12.56
CA ALA A 64 -4.24 -3.91 12.68
C ALA A 64 -4.77 -4.73 11.49
N THR A 65 -4.36 -4.40 10.27
CA THR A 65 -4.75 -5.16 9.06
C THR A 65 -4.29 -6.62 9.12
N VAL A 66 -3.06 -6.86 9.57
CA VAL A 66 -2.54 -8.23 9.76
C VAL A 66 -3.32 -8.96 10.87
N LEU A 67 -3.60 -8.28 11.97
CA LEU A 67 -4.41 -8.84 13.06
C LEU A 67 -5.82 -9.18 12.61
N ASP A 68 -6.48 -8.35 11.81
CA ASP A 68 -7.81 -8.67 11.27
C ASP A 68 -7.78 -9.94 10.43
N VAL A 69 -6.82 -10.06 9.50
CA VAL A 69 -6.68 -11.27 8.67
C VAL A 69 -6.30 -12.49 9.53
N ALA A 70 -5.50 -12.32 10.57
CA ALA A 70 -5.13 -13.42 11.45
C ALA A 70 -6.28 -13.84 12.37
N LEU A 71 -6.99 -12.91 13.00
CA LEU A 71 -7.93 -13.22 14.06
C LEU A 71 -9.35 -13.46 13.55
N ASN A 72 -9.67 -13.07 12.31
CA ASN A 72 -10.97 -13.33 11.69
C ASN A 72 -10.88 -14.47 10.65
N PRO A 73 -11.40 -15.67 10.96
CA PRO A 73 -11.34 -16.82 10.05
C PRO A 73 -12.03 -16.59 8.70
N ALA A 74 -13.11 -15.80 8.67
CA ALA A 74 -13.82 -15.52 7.42
C ALA A 74 -13.00 -14.61 6.50
N LEU A 75 -12.38 -13.57 7.06
CA LEU A 75 -11.49 -12.68 6.31
C LEU A 75 -10.23 -13.42 5.85
N ARG A 76 -9.65 -14.26 6.71
CA ARG A 76 -8.52 -15.12 6.35
C ARG A 76 -8.85 -16.03 5.17
N LYS A 77 -10.01 -16.69 5.23
CA LYS A 77 -10.47 -17.57 4.15
C LYS A 77 -10.66 -16.77 2.86
N HIS A 78 -11.30 -15.60 2.94
CA HIS A 78 -11.48 -14.75 1.78
C HIS A 78 -10.14 -14.35 1.13
N TYR A 79 -9.14 -13.96 1.94
CA TYR A 79 -7.78 -13.68 1.45
C TYR A 79 -7.15 -14.90 0.75
N GLN A 80 -7.29 -16.10 1.32
CA GLN A 80 -6.78 -17.34 0.74
C GLN A 80 -7.47 -17.68 -0.58
N ASP A 81 -8.80 -17.52 -0.64
CA ASP A 81 -9.58 -17.74 -1.86
C ASP A 81 -9.15 -16.76 -2.97
N LEU A 82 -8.98 -15.48 -2.64
CA LEU A 82 -8.48 -14.46 -3.57
C LEU A 82 -7.06 -14.77 -4.07
N LYS A 83 -6.20 -15.30 -3.21
CA LYS A 83 -4.85 -15.74 -3.59
C LYS A 83 -4.91 -16.94 -4.52
N ALA A 84 -5.74 -17.94 -4.22
CA ALA A 84 -5.88 -19.16 -5.03
C ALA A 84 -6.49 -18.90 -6.42
N ALA A 85 -7.33 -17.87 -6.54
CA ALA A 85 -7.95 -17.49 -7.80
C ALA A 85 -7.04 -16.67 -8.74
N ARG A 86 -5.82 -16.29 -8.32
CA ARG A 86 -4.93 -15.49 -9.17
C ARG A 86 -4.40 -16.34 -10.33
N PRO A 87 -4.49 -15.85 -11.58
CA PRO A 87 -3.91 -16.54 -12.72
C PRO A 87 -2.39 -16.52 -12.63
N ALA A 88 -1.73 -17.51 -13.26
CA ALA A 88 -0.30 -17.44 -13.51
C ALA A 88 0.02 -16.17 -14.33
N GLY A 89 1.07 -15.44 -13.94
CA GLY A 89 1.38 -14.12 -14.50
C GLY A 89 2.88 -13.86 -14.67
N ALA A 90 3.22 -12.70 -15.27
CA ALA A 90 4.55 -12.36 -15.80
C ALA A 90 5.73 -12.40 -14.81
N THR A 91 5.48 -12.44 -13.50
CA THR A 91 6.52 -12.45 -12.45
C THR A 91 6.75 -13.82 -11.81
N GLN A 92 5.96 -14.84 -12.19
CA GLN A 92 6.16 -16.22 -11.75
C GLN A 92 6.97 -16.97 -12.82
N VAL A 93 8.27 -16.72 -12.88
CA VAL A 93 9.16 -17.50 -13.75
C VAL A 93 9.38 -18.85 -13.06
N SER A 94 8.88 -19.93 -13.65
CA SER A 94 9.26 -21.28 -13.23
C SER A 94 10.72 -21.50 -13.58
N LEU A 95 11.59 -21.63 -12.58
CA LEU A 95 12.96 -22.08 -12.81
C LEU A 95 12.92 -23.60 -13.03
N GLU A 96 13.10 -24.03 -14.27
CA GLU A 96 13.30 -25.45 -14.59
C GLU A 96 14.64 -25.90 -13.98
N SER A 97 14.60 -27.04 -13.26
CA SER A 97 15.75 -27.65 -12.58
C SER A 97 16.53 -28.57 -13.51
#